data_AF-A0A7S3YIB2-F1
#
_entry.id   AF-A0A7S3YIB2-F1
#
_cell.length_a   1.000
_cell.length_b   1.000
_cell.length_c   1.000
_cell.angle_alpha   90.00
_cell.angle_beta   90.00
_cell.angle_gamma   90.00
#
_symmetry.space_group_name_H-M   'P 1'
#
loop_
_entity.id
_entity.type
_entity.pdbx_description
1 polymer ?
#
loop_
_entity_poly.entity_id
_entity_poly.type
_entity_poly.pdbx_seq_one_letter_code
_entity_poly.pdbx_strand_id
1 'polypeptide(L)'
;GIGLDCDSDALCFTVAQHGDPAAFCHLNRRDCWTGDRGLGKLERTLAARLRSAPAGSYTKRLFDDPALLRNKLLEEAQELVEAETPEHVASEAADLLYFLMARCAAAGVGVGAIEKDLDLKSRKLKRRPGNAKAHRIAAAEAVVGKSGSSNGNEETKA
;
A
#
# COMPACT_ATOMS: atom_id res chain seq x y z
N GLY A 1 -5.67 -21.84 -9.76
CA GLY A 1 -5.32 -23.03 -8.96
C GLY A 1 -6.59 -23.80 -8.64
N ILE A 2 -6.48 -25.11 -8.44
CA ILE A 2 -7.57 -25.96 -7.95
C ILE A 2 -7.06 -26.64 -6.67
N GLY A 3 -7.86 -26.64 -5.63
CA GLY A 3 -7.64 -27.38 -4.38
C GLY A 3 -8.89 -28.14 -3.97
N LEU A 4 -8.70 -29.16 -3.14
CA LEU A 4 -9.74 -29.87 -2.41
C LEU A 4 -9.65 -29.48 -0.93
N ASP A 5 -10.76 -29.56 -0.22
CA ASP A 5 -10.75 -29.57 1.24
C ASP A 5 -10.27 -30.91 1.82
N CYS A 6 -10.30 -31.03 3.15
CA CYS A 6 -9.65 -32.13 3.85
C CYS A 6 -10.37 -33.48 3.72
N ASP A 7 -11.69 -33.48 3.53
CA ASP A 7 -12.54 -34.66 3.27
C ASP A 7 -12.96 -34.79 1.81
N SER A 8 -12.50 -33.89 0.95
CA SER A 8 -12.66 -33.94 -0.51
C SER A 8 -14.11 -33.83 -0.99
N ASP A 9 -14.98 -33.14 -0.25
CA ASP A 9 -16.36 -32.88 -0.65
C ASP A 9 -16.57 -31.47 -1.22
N ALA A 10 -15.57 -30.59 -1.13
CA ALA A 10 -15.58 -29.28 -1.78
C ALA A 10 -14.32 -28.97 -2.62
N LEU A 11 -14.54 -28.34 -3.78
CA LEU A 11 -13.49 -27.82 -4.65
C LEU A 11 -13.29 -26.32 -4.45
N CYS A 12 -12.04 -25.89 -4.26
CA CYS A 12 -11.65 -24.48 -4.21
C CYS A 12 -10.91 -24.08 -5.49
N PHE A 13 -11.44 -23.08 -6.20
CA PHE A 13 -10.84 -22.53 -7.41
C PHE A 13 -10.25 -21.14 -7.15
N THR A 14 -8.96 -20.97 -7.43
CA THR A 14 -8.34 -19.65 -7.56
C THR A 14 -8.34 -19.25 -9.02
N VAL A 15 -9.10 -18.20 -9.37
CA VAL A 15 -9.33 -17.76 -10.74
C VAL A 15 -8.76 -16.36 -10.99
N ALA A 16 -8.22 -16.14 -12.19
CA ALA A 16 -7.93 -14.80 -12.69
C ALA A 16 -9.16 -14.30 -13.44
N GLN A 17 -9.73 -13.17 -13.00
CA GLN A 17 -10.87 -12.55 -13.68
C GLN A 17 -10.38 -11.68 -14.85
N HIS A 18 -10.96 -11.89 -16.03
CA HIS A 18 -10.68 -11.14 -17.25
C HIS A 18 -11.87 -10.21 -17.60
N GLY A 19 -11.63 -9.19 -18.44
CA GLY A 19 -12.63 -8.20 -18.86
C GLY A 19 -12.24 -6.76 -18.49
N ASP A 20 -13.03 -5.78 -18.96
CA ASP A 20 -12.88 -4.36 -18.63
C ASP A 20 -14.25 -3.72 -18.26
N PRO A 21 -14.57 -3.56 -16.97
CA PRO A 21 -13.76 -3.95 -15.81
C PRO A 21 -13.76 -5.47 -15.60
N ALA A 22 -12.64 -6.00 -15.08
CA ALA A 22 -12.57 -7.40 -14.69
C ALA A 22 -13.56 -7.68 -13.54
N ALA A 23 -14.65 -8.37 -13.86
CA ALA A 23 -15.76 -8.67 -12.97
C ALA A 23 -16.26 -10.10 -13.17
N PHE A 24 -16.81 -10.68 -12.11
CA PHE A 24 -17.42 -12.01 -12.11
C PHE A 24 -18.94 -11.95 -11.92
N CYS A 25 -19.39 -11.03 -11.07
CA CYS A 25 -20.80 -10.88 -10.74
C CYS A 25 -21.56 -10.22 -11.89
N HIS A 26 -22.80 -10.66 -12.13
CA HIS A 26 -23.74 -10.11 -13.13
C HIS A 26 -24.07 -8.62 -12.92
N LEU A 27 -23.68 -8.04 -11.78
CA LEU A 27 -23.79 -6.61 -11.48
C LEU A 27 -22.49 -5.83 -11.75
N ASN A 28 -21.58 -6.38 -12.56
CA ASN A 28 -20.24 -5.84 -12.82
C ASN A 28 -19.40 -5.61 -11.55
N ARG A 29 -19.41 -6.60 -10.64
CA ARG A 29 -18.62 -6.61 -9.40
C ARG A 29 -17.66 -7.80 -9.39
N ARG A 30 -16.58 -7.71 -8.63
CA ARG A 30 -15.58 -8.80 -8.52
C ARG A 30 -16.06 -9.99 -7.69
N ASP A 31 -17.01 -9.77 -6.81
CA ASP A 31 -17.59 -10.78 -5.95
C ASP A 31 -19.12 -10.63 -5.89
N CYS A 32 -19.79 -11.67 -5.43
CA CYS A 32 -21.25 -11.70 -5.32
C CYS A 32 -21.78 -11.20 -3.96
N TRP A 33 -20.93 -11.05 -2.94
CA TRP A 33 -21.39 -11.01 -1.54
C TRP A 33 -20.97 -9.77 -0.75
N THR A 34 -19.68 -9.43 -0.73
CA THR A 34 -19.08 -8.53 0.26
C THR A 34 -18.60 -7.20 -0.32
N GLY A 35 -18.52 -7.11 -1.65
CA GLY A 35 -17.89 -6.02 -2.36
C GLY A 35 -16.36 -6.03 -2.24
N ASP A 36 -15.74 -5.25 -3.11
CA ASP A 36 -14.29 -5.13 -3.21
C ASP A 36 -13.67 -4.40 -1.99
N ARG A 37 -12.60 -4.97 -1.39
CA ARG A 37 -11.97 -4.50 -0.13
C ARG A 37 -10.44 -4.70 -0.12
N GLY A 38 -9.79 -4.10 0.88
CA GLY A 38 -8.37 -4.27 1.18
C GLY A 38 -7.42 -3.69 0.13
N LEU A 39 -6.16 -4.16 0.15
CA LEU A 39 -5.10 -3.66 -0.74
C LEU A 39 -5.39 -3.89 -2.22
N GLY A 40 -6.07 -4.99 -2.56
CA GLY A 40 -6.49 -5.25 -3.95
C GLY A 40 -7.44 -4.17 -4.49
N LYS A 41 -8.41 -3.73 -3.68
CA LYS A 41 -9.31 -2.62 -4.04
C LYS A 41 -8.52 -1.33 -4.23
N LEU A 42 -7.60 -1.04 -3.31
CA LEU A 42 -6.76 0.16 -3.37
C LEU A 42 -5.90 0.16 -4.63
N GLU A 43 -5.23 -0.95 -4.96
CA GLU A 43 -4.43 -1.12 -6.18
C GLU A 43 -5.25 -0.78 -7.43
N ARG A 44 -6.45 -1.37 -7.57
CA ARG A 44 -7.34 -1.11 -8.71
C ARG A 44 -7.80 0.34 -8.76
N THR A 45 -8.11 0.92 -7.60
CA THR A 45 -8.53 2.32 -7.49
C THR A 45 -7.41 3.25 -7.96
N LEU A 46 -6.19 3.02 -7.51
CA LEU A 46 -5.01 3.79 -7.93
C LEU A 46 -4.68 3.59 -9.40
N ALA A 47 -4.79 2.37 -9.93
CA ALA A 47 -4.60 2.09 -11.35
C ALA A 47 -5.64 2.81 -12.22
N ALA A 48 -6.91 2.85 -11.79
CA ALA A 48 -7.96 3.62 -12.47
C ALA A 48 -7.65 5.12 -12.41
N ARG A 49 -7.29 5.65 -11.23
CA ARG A 49 -6.93 7.06 -11.04
C ARG A 49 -5.70 7.46 -11.85
N LEU A 50 -4.72 6.58 -12.01
CA LEU A 50 -3.55 6.85 -12.85
C LEU A 50 -3.94 7.14 -14.30
N ARG A 51 -4.99 6.46 -14.80
CA ARG A 51 -5.48 6.64 -16.18
C ARG A 51 -6.45 7.81 -16.33
N SER A 52 -7.32 8.06 -15.35
CA SER A 52 -8.48 8.94 -15.52
C SER A 52 -8.76 9.88 -14.35
N ALA A 53 -7.81 10.09 -13.44
CA ALA A 53 -8.05 11.01 -12.33
C ALA A 53 -8.32 12.44 -12.84
N PRO A 54 -9.37 13.10 -12.34
CA PRO A 54 -9.69 14.48 -12.70
C PRO A 54 -8.51 15.42 -12.41
N ALA A 55 -8.34 16.43 -13.25
CA ALA A 55 -7.39 17.51 -13.02
C ALA A 55 -7.66 18.15 -11.65
N GLY A 56 -6.59 18.42 -10.89
CA GLY A 56 -6.68 18.99 -9.54
C GLY A 56 -6.99 18.00 -8.42
N SER A 57 -7.34 16.74 -8.71
CA SER A 57 -7.52 15.73 -7.65
C SER A 57 -6.19 15.39 -6.96
N TYR A 58 -6.23 15.11 -5.66
CA TYR A 58 -5.04 14.82 -4.85
C TYR A 58 -4.23 13.66 -5.42
N THR A 59 -4.88 12.55 -5.76
CA THR A 59 -4.21 11.38 -6.35
C THR A 59 -3.55 11.71 -7.71
N LYS A 60 -4.13 12.60 -8.53
CA LYS A 60 -3.49 13.04 -9.78
C LYS A 60 -2.21 13.82 -9.50
N ARG A 61 -2.23 14.72 -8.52
CA ARG A 61 -1.04 15.46 -8.08
C ARG A 61 0.07 14.53 -7.59
N LEU A 62 -0.26 13.47 -6.85
CA LEU A 62 0.73 12.49 -6.41
C LEU A 62 1.41 11.76 -7.58
N PHE A 63 0.70 11.51 -8.67
CA PHE A 63 1.27 10.89 -9.86
C PHE A 63 2.08 11.86 -10.73
N ASP A 64 1.69 13.13 -10.75
CA ASP A 64 2.35 14.17 -11.56
C ASP A 64 3.56 14.80 -10.86
N ASP A 65 3.61 14.74 -9.53
CA ASP A 65 4.69 15.29 -8.71
C ASP A 65 5.39 14.17 -7.90
N PRO A 66 6.47 13.58 -8.45
CA PRO A 66 7.26 12.57 -7.74
C PRO A 66 7.91 13.09 -6.45
N ALA A 67 8.16 14.41 -6.34
CA ALA A 67 8.73 15.00 -5.15
C ALA A 67 7.69 15.07 -4.02
N LEU A 68 6.45 15.46 -4.33
CA LEU A 68 5.34 15.42 -3.40
C LEU A 68 5.12 14.00 -2.87
N LEU A 69 5.02 13.01 -3.77
CA LEU A 69 4.82 11.62 -3.35
C LEU A 69 5.97 11.10 -2.48
N ARG A 70 7.22 11.43 -2.82
CA ARG A 70 8.37 11.08 -1.99
C ARG A 70 8.31 11.75 -0.62
N ASN A 71 7.94 13.03 -0.55
CA ASN A 71 7.87 13.76 0.72
C ASN A 71 6.77 13.18 1.62
N LYS A 72 5.57 12.92 1.08
CA LYS A 72 4.50 12.24 1.83
C LYS A 72 4.91 10.86 2.33
N LEU A 73 5.60 10.05 1.50
CA LEU A 73 6.14 8.76 1.94
C LEU A 73 7.10 8.85 3.14
N LEU A 74 7.91 9.92 3.20
CA LEU A 74 8.85 10.12 4.30
C LEU A 74 8.13 10.65 5.55
N GLU A 75 7.15 11.53 5.36
CA GLU A 75 6.29 12.11 6.40
C GLU A 75 5.50 11.01 7.13
N GLU A 76 4.68 10.22 6.43
CA GLU A 76 3.87 9.18 7.10
C GLU A 76 4.75 8.06 7.69
N ALA A 77 5.94 7.82 7.11
CA ALA A 77 6.90 6.88 7.69
C ALA A 77 7.51 7.41 9.00
N GLN A 78 7.68 8.72 9.12
CA GLN A 78 8.10 9.37 10.37
C GLN A 78 6.96 9.36 11.39
N GLU A 79 5.75 9.75 10.99
CA GLU A 79 4.56 9.74 11.86
C GLU A 79 4.29 8.34 12.41
N LEU A 80 4.45 7.29 11.59
CA LEU A 80 4.35 5.91 12.04
C LEU A 80 5.42 5.52 13.07
N VAL A 81 6.62 6.09 12.99
CA VAL A 81 7.70 5.85 13.98
C VAL A 81 7.42 6.60 15.28
N GLU A 82 6.81 7.77 15.21
CA GLU A 82 6.46 8.62 16.35
C GLU A 82 5.14 8.19 17.03
N ALA A 83 4.32 7.37 16.37
CA ALA A 83 3.05 6.91 16.90
C ALA A 83 3.18 5.98 18.12
N GLU A 84 2.55 6.37 19.24
CA GLU A 84 2.64 5.62 20.51
C GLU A 84 1.40 4.76 20.82
N THR A 85 0.23 5.10 20.28
CA THR A 85 -1.02 4.37 20.53
C THR A 85 -1.35 3.41 19.39
N PRO A 86 -2.00 2.25 19.67
CA PRO A 86 -2.41 1.31 18.63
C PRO A 86 -3.25 1.95 17.52
N GLU A 87 -4.15 2.86 17.88
CA GLU A 87 -5.02 3.56 16.94
C GLU A 87 -4.23 4.49 16.03
N HIS A 88 -3.27 5.24 16.59
CA HIS A 88 -2.42 6.13 15.81
C HIS A 88 -1.49 5.32 14.89
N VAL A 89 -0.87 4.25 15.38
CA VAL A 89 -0.06 3.34 14.57
C VAL A 89 -0.87 2.76 13.41
N ALA A 90 -2.12 2.36 13.63
CA ALA A 90 -2.98 1.84 12.58
C ALA A 90 -3.30 2.90 11.52
N SER A 91 -3.55 4.15 11.94
CA SER A 91 -3.80 5.29 11.06
C SER A 91 -2.58 5.59 10.18
N GLU A 92 -1.41 5.81 10.78
CA GLU A 92 -0.19 6.17 10.05
C GLU A 92 0.30 5.02 9.15
N ALA A 93 0.10 3.77 9.58
CA ALA A 93 0.39 2.62 8.73
C ALA A 93 -0.53 2.56 7.51
N ALA A 94 -1.81 2.93 7.66
CA ALA A 94 -2.75 2.97 6.54
C ALA A 94 -2.38 4.05 5.53
N ASP A 95 -1.99 5.24 6.00
CA ASP A 95 -1.56 6.34 5.14
C ASP A 95 -0.23 6.03 4.43
N LEU A 96 0.75 5.46 5.16
CA LEU A 96 1.98 4.98 4.55
C LEU A 96 1.72 3.92 3.48
N LEU A 97 0.81 2.97 3.74
CA LEU A 97 0.40 1.97 2.74
C LEU A 97 -0.26 2.62 1.51
N TYR A 98 -1.05 3.67 1.69
CA TYR A 98 -1.64 4.41 0.57
C TYR A 98 -0.58 4.99 -0.35
N PHE A 99 0.39 5.75 0.19
CA PHE A 99 1.44 6.36 -0.63
C PHE A 99 2.42 5.33 -1.20
N LEU A 100 2.70 4.24 -0.47
CA LEU A 100 3.47 3.11 -0.98
C LEU A 100 2.78 2.51 -2.20
N MET A 101 1.48 2.24 -2.10
CA MET A 101 0.70 1.68 -3.19
C MET A 101 0.58 2.65 -4.36
N ALA A 102 0.49 3.97 -4.12
CA ALA A 102 0.54 4.98 -5.18
C ALA A 102 1.89 4.96 -5.91
N ARG A 103 2.99 4.86 -5.18
CA ARG A 103 4.34 4.74 -5.76
C ARG A 103 4.51 3.47 -6.58
N CYS A 104 3.97 2.35 -6.11
CA CYS A 104 3.96 1.07 -6.82
C CYS A 104 3.13 1.15 -8.10
N ALA A 105 1.92 1.71 -8.03
CA ALA A 105 1.05 1.91 -9.19
C ALA A 105 1.72 2.77 -10.27
N ALA A 106 2.37 3.87 -9.89
CA ALA A 106 3.12 4.73 -10.82
C ALA A 106 4.31 4.00 -11.50
N ALA A 107 4.84 2.93 -10.87
CA ALA A 107 5.88 2.07 -11.44
C ALA A 107 5.34 0.81 -12.14
N GLY A 108 4.01 0.63 -12.24
CA GLY A 108 3.43 -0.60 -12.79
C GLY A 108 3.62 -1.84 -11.90
N VAL A 109 3.82 -1.65 -10.60
CA VAL A 109 3.97 -2.71 -9.60
C VAL A 109 2.66 -2.88 -8.84
N GLY A 110 2.10 -4.09 -8.84
CA GLY A 110 0.88 -4.45 -8.11
C GLY A 110 1.14 -5.24 -6.83
N VAL A 111 0.10 -5.48 -6.02
CA VAL A 111 0.21 -6.21 -4.74
C VAL A 111 0.78 -7.61 -4.95
N GLY A 112 0.34 -8.32 -5.99
CA GLY A 112 0.83 -9.68 -6.27
C GLY A 112 2.34 -9.76 -6.55
N ALA A 113 2.95 -8.70 -7.10
CA ALA A 113 4.40 -8.64 -7.26
C ALA A 113 5.13 -8.43 -5.93
N ILE A 114 4.54 -7.65 -5.02
CA ILE A 114 5.05 -7.42 -3.66
C ILE A 114 4.96 -8.73 -2.86
N GLU A 115 3.81 -9.39 -2.86
CA GLU A 115 3.58 -10.68 -2.18
C GLU A 115 4.56 -11.75 -2.67
N LYS A 116 4.74 -11.88 -3.99
CA LYS A 116 5.71 -12.81 -4.57
C LYS A 116 7.13 -12.56 -4.05
N ASP A 117 7.55 -11.30 -3.96
CA ASP A 117 8.88 -10.96 -3.42
C ASP A 117 8.99 -11.26 -1.92
N LEU A 118 7.92 -11.03 -1.14
CA LEU A 118 7.86 -11.40 0.27
C LEU A 118 7.96 -12.92 0.47
N ASP A 119 7.24 -13.72 -0.33
CA ASP A 119 7.31 -15.20 -0.30
C ASP A 119 8.71 -15.72 -0.65
N LEU A 120 9.36 -15.10 -1.64
CA LEU A 120 10.74 -15.46 -1.98
C LEU A 120 11.71 -15.12 -0.85
N LYS A 121 11.47 -14.02 -0.12
CA LYS A 121 12.29 -13.64 1.04
C LYS A 121 12.06 -14.56 2.23
N SER A 122 10.82 -15.01 2.48
CA SER A 122 10.49 -15.88 3.61
C SER A 122 11.12 -17.27 3.48
N ARG A 123 11.32 -17.76 2.25
CA ARG A 123 11.98 -19.04 1.95
C ARG A 123 13.50 -19.04 2.12
N LYS A 124 14.13 -17.89 2.39
CA LYS A 124 15.60 -17.82 2.54
C LYS A 124 16.05 -18.38 3.89
N LEU A 125 16.82 -19.47 3.84
CA LEU A 125 17.44 -20.08 5.03
C LEU A 125 18.50 -19.18 5.68
N LYS A 126 19.30 -18.47 4.87
CA LYS A 126 20.29 -17.50 5.36
C LYS A 126 19.75 -16.08 5.22
N ARG A 127 19.39 -15.48 6.36
CA ARG A 127 18.88 -14.09 6.42
C ARG A 127 20.03 -13.09 6.34
N ARG A 128 19.75 -11.90 5.81
CA ARG A 128 20.66 -10.75 5.96
C ARG A 128 20.69 -10.38 7.44
N PRO A 129 21.81 -9.86 7.96
CA PRO A 129 21.96 -9.54 9.39
C PRO A 129 20.98 -8.46 9.90
N GLY A 130 20.23 -7.80 9.02
CA GLY A 130 19.24 -6.79 9.40
C GLY A 130 19.83 -5.42 9.76
N ASN A 131 21.16 -5.29 9.79
CA ASN A 131 21.83 -4.04 10.14
C ASN A 131 21.41 -2.89 9.21
N ALA A 132 20.85 -1.83 9.80
CA ALA A 132 20.64 -0.58 9.11
C ALA A 132 21.99 0.00 8.68
N LYS A 133 22.02 0.67 7.52
CA LYS A 133 23.25 1.31 7.03
C LYS A 133 23.51 2.56 7.88
N ALA A 134 24.73 2.74 8.40
CA ALA A 134 25.06 3.84 9.30
C ALA A 134 24.65 5.23 8.78
N HIS A 135 24.88 5.53 7.49
CA HIS A 135 24.46 6.80 6.89
C HIS A 135 22.94 7.01 6.89
N ARG A 136 22.15 5.94 6.89
CA ARG A 136 20.68 6.02 6.99
C ARG A 136 20.21 6.21 8.43
N ILE A 137 20.95 5.69 9.40
CA ILE A 137 20.66 5.91 10.83
C ILE A 137 20.82 7.40 11.12
N ALA A 138 21.99 7.98 10.80
CA ALA A 138 22.24 9.40 11.02
C ALA A 138 21.24 10.31 10.28
N ALA A 139 20.84 9.93 9.06
CA ALA A 139 19.82 10.66 8.31
C ALA A 139 18.42 10.54 8.96
N ALA A 140 18.05 9.37 9.47
CA ALA A 140 16.77 9.17 10.14
C ALA A 140 16.71 9.93 11.47
N GLU A 141 17.78 9.90 12.27
CA GLU A 141 17.89 10.68 13.51
C GLU A 141 17.76 12.18 13.27
N ALA A 142 18.33 12.70 12.18
CA ALA A 142 18.21 14.11 11.82
C ALA A 142 16.79 14.51 11.35
N VAL A 143 15.98 13.56 10.89
CA VAL A 143 14.59 13.77 10.47
C VAL A 143 13.66 13.70 11.67
N VAL A 144 13.77 12.65 12.48
CA VAL A 144 13.00 12.46 13.73
C VAL A 144 13.36 13.52 14.79
N GLY A 145 14.62 13.97 14.86
CA GLY A 145 15.06 14.94 15.86
C GLY A 145 14.61 16.39 15.62
N LYS A 146 14.08 16.74 14.44
CA LYS A 146 13.67 18.12 14.10
C LYS A 146 12.24 18.46 14.54
N SER A 147 11.38 17.48 14.78
CA SER A 147 9.96 17.66 15.13
C SER A 147 9.71 17.94 16.62
N GLY A 148 10.71 17.77 17.50
CA GLY A 148 10.64 18.20 18.91
C GLY A 148 10.53 19.73 19.10
N SER A 149 10.51 20.51 18.02
CA SER A 149 10.40 21.97 18.05
C SER A 149 9.58 22.53 16.87
N SER A 150 8.33 22.10 16.71
CA SER A 150 7.34 22.90 15.95
C SER A 150 5.92 22.60 16.41
N ASN A 151 5.39 23.52 17.22
CA ASN A 151 3.99 23.60 17.60
C ASN A 151 3.14 24.06 16.40
N GLY A 152 2.02 23.36 16.14
CA GLY A 152 0.78 23.89 15.57
C GLY A 152 0.73 24.21 14.07
N ASN A 153 0.04 23.37 13.30
CA ASN A 153 -1.26 23.75 12.72
C ASN A 153 -2.02 22.50 12.24
N GLU A 154 -3.20 22.30 12.81
CA GLU A 154 -4.11 21.20 12.49
C GLU A 154 -4.82 21.54 11.17
N GLU A 155 -4.34 21.02 10.04
CA GLU A 155 -5.10 21.02 8.79
C GLU A 155 -5.93 19.74 8.73
N THR A 156 -7.25 19.93 8.69
CA THR A 156 -8.27 18.90 8.72
C THR A 156 -8.12 17.95 7.52
N LYS A 157 -7.70 16.70 7.76
CA LYS A 157 -7.72 15.61 6.76
C LYS A 157 -9.20 15.36 6.37
N ALA A 158 -9.51 15.47 5.08
CA ALA A 158 -10.83 15.21 4.46
C ALA A 158 -10.89 13.83 3.80
#